data_AF-A0A8S9HEY4-F1
#
_entry.id   AF-A0A8S9HEY4-F1
#
_cell.length_a   1.000
_cell.length_b   1.000
_cell.length_c   1.000
_cell.angle_alpha   90.00
_cell.angle_beta   90.00
_cell.angle_gamma   90.00
#
_symmetry.space_group_name_H-M   'P 1'
#
loop_
_entity.id
_entity.type
_entity.pdbx_description
1 polymer ?
#
loop_
_entity_poly.entity_id
_entity_poly.type
_entity_poly.pdbx_seq_one_letter_code
_entity_poly.pdbx_strand_id
1 'polypeptide(L)'
;MEYEKRSGHEYTDKQLGFLEACFQNLNSLDCGDNIFKNMLDEAAQVLSNECCHDLLKISKDCYLGTAQITLSSYEYRFIASKAIPKSKQIWNDCVRRVENQIGNPIAFEELH
;
A
#
# COMPACT_ATOMS: atom_id res chain seq x y z
N MET A 1 -8.67 -28.32 -15.72
CA MET A 1 -8.11 -27.50 -14.63
C MET A 1 -9.11 -26.39 -14.35
N GLU A 2 -9.92 -26.56 -13.32
CA GLU A 2 -11.08 -25.70 -12.99
C GLU A 2 -10.85 -24.89 -11.71
N TYR A 3 -9.61 -24.49 -11.44
CA TYR A 3 -9.27 -23.76 -10.20
C TYR A 3 -9.35 -22.23 -10.35
N GLU A 4 -9.49 -21.69 -11.56
CA GLU A 4 -9.61 -20.24 -11.80
C GLU A 4 -11.05 -19.72 -11.80
N LYS A 5 -12.04 -20.62 -11.79
CA LYS A 5 -13.46 -20.26 -11.98
C LYS A 5 -14.17 -19.67 -10.76
N ARG A 6 -13.46 -19.22 -9.72
CA ARG A 6 -14.06 -18.52 -8.58
C ARG A 6 -13.58 -17.09 -8.32
N SER A 7 -12.91 -16.45 -9.29
CA SER A 7 -12.63 -14.99 -9.26
C SER A 7 -12.94 -14.24 -10.57
N GLY A 8 -13.32 -14.92 -11.65
CA GLY A 8 -13.39 -14.31 -12.99
C GLY A 8 -14.55 -13.35 -13.30
N HIS A 9 -15.27 -12.83 -12.29
CA HIS A 9 -16.41 -11.92 -12.49
C HIS A 9 -16.27 -10.55 -11.81
N GLU A 10 -15.09 -10.19 -11.26
CA GLU A 10 -14.96 -8.97 -10.44
C GLU A 10 -14.19 -7.82 -11.11
N TYR A 11 -13.33 -8.11 -12.10
CA TYR A 11 -12.49 -7.09 -12.74
C TYR A 11 -12.49 -7.21 -14.27
N THR A 12 -12.66 -6.08 -14.95
CA THR A 12 -12.46 -5.92 -16.40
C THR A 12 -10.97 -5.91 -16.74
N ASP A 13 -10.62 -6.18 -18.01
CA ASP A 13 -9.23 -6.12 -18.49
C ASP A 13 -8.54 -4.78 -18.17
N LYS A 14 -9.28 -3.68 -18.26
CA LYS A 14 -8.78 -2.35 -17.90
C LYS A 14 -8.43 -2.25 -16.41
N GLN A 15 -9.25 -2.83 -15.54
CA GLN A 15 -8.97 -2.85 -14.10
C GLN A 15 -7.78 -3.75 -13.79
N LEU A 16 -7.65 -4.89 -14.46
CA LEU A 16 -6.49 -5.77 -14.31
C LEU A 16 -5.20 -5.08 -14.74
N GLY A 17 -5.19 -4.41 -15.91
CA GLY A 17 -4.02 -3.65 -16.37
C GLY A 17 -3.66 -2.48 -15.45
N PHE A 18 -4.66 -1.81 -14.86
CA PHE A 18 -4.41 -0.79 -13.83
C PHE A 18 -3.77 -1.40 -12.58
N LEU A 19 -4.31 -2.49 -12.05
CA LEU A 19 -3.79 -3.17 -10.86
C LEU A 19 -2.39 -3.75 -11.09
N GLU A 20 -2.10 -4.24 -12.29
CA GLU A 20 -0.77 -4.70 -12.67
C GLU A 20 0.25 -3.55 -12.65
N ALA A 21 -0.07 -2.41 -13.28
CA ALA A 21 0.79 -1.22 -13.23
C ALA A 21 0.99 -0.73 -11.79
N CYS A 22 -0.05 -0.80 -10.97
CA CYS A 22 0.01 -0.47 -9.55
C CYS A 22 0.95 -1.39 -8.77
N PHE A 23 0.86 -2.70 -8.99
CA PHE A 23 1.73 -3.67 -8.37
C PHE A 23 3.20 -3.43 -8.74
N GLN A 24 3.50 -3.12 -10.02
CA GLN A 24 4.85 -2.77 -10.45
C GLN A 24 5.36 -1.49 -9.77
N ASN A 25 4.53 -0.44 -9.69
CA ASN A 25 4.91 0.79 -9.01
C ASN A 25 5.21 0.55 -7.53
N LEU A 26 4.36 -0.21 -6.83
CA LEU A 26 4.58 -0.54 -5.41
C LEU A 26 5.82 -1.38 -5.18
N ASN A 27 6.11 -2.34 -6.06
CA ASN A 27 7.35 -3.14 -5.99
C ASN A 27 8.60 -2.35 -6.32
N SER A 28 8.47 -1.27 -7.10
CA SER A 28 9.58 -0.36 -7.40
C SER A 28 9.90 0.61 -6.25
N LEU A 29 9.04 0.68 -5.22
CA LEU A 29 9.36 1.44 -4.01
C LEU A 29 10.45 0.72 -3.21
N ASP A 30 11.50 1.44 -2.84
CA ASP A 30 12.54 0.94 -1.95
C ASP A 30 11.99 0.45 -0.60
N CYS A 31 10.81 0.95 -0.20
CA CYS A 31 10.13 0.55 1.02
C CYS A 31 8.92 -0.38 0.81
N GLY A 32 8.72 -0.94 -0.39
CA GLY A 32 7.58 -1.81 -0.73
C GLY A 32 7.41 -2.98 0.24
N ASP A 33 8.52 -3.65 0.59
CA ASP A 33 8.56 -4.73 1.58
C ASP A 33 8.09 -4.28 2.97
N ASN A 34 8.48 -3.07 3.39
CA ASN A 34 8.09 -2.54 4.69
C ASN A 34 6.60 -2.19 4.72
N ILE A 35 6.06 -1.66 3.62
CA ILE A 35 4.62 -1.42 3.46
C ILE A 35 3.85 -2.74 3.56
N PHE A 36 4.32 -3.78 2.86
CA PHE A 36 3.69 -5.10 2.89
C PHE A 36 3.74 -5.71 4.30
N LYS A 37 4.91 -5.76 4.94
CA LYS A 37 5.05 -6.29 6.31
C LYS A 37 4.24 -5.50 7.33
N ASN A 38 4.13 -4.18 7.19
CA ASN A 38 3.31 -3.36 8.09
C ASN A 38 1.81 -3.65 7.89
N MET A 39 1.37 -3.85 6.64
CA MET A 39 0.01 -4.32 6.33
C MET A 39 -0.30 -5.67 6.98
N LEU A 40 0.69 -6.59 7.02
CA LEU A 40 0.57 -7.89 7.68
C LEU A 40 0.69 -7.83 9.21
N ASP A 41 0.96 -6.65 9.78
CA ASP A 41 1.30 -6.47 11.21
C ASP A 41 2.55 -7.26 11.65
N GLU A 42 3.39 -7.67 10.69
CA GLU A 42 4.67 -8.35 10.91
C GLU A 42 5.79 -7.35 11.22
N ALA A 43 5.66 -6.12 10.74
CA ALA A 43 6.52 -5.01 11.11
C ALA A 43 5.89 -4.20 12.24
N ALA A 44 6.45 -4.32 13.46
CA ALA A 44 6.15 -3.40 14.56
C ALA A 44 6.65 -1.96 14.31
N GLN A 45 7.37 -1.74 13.20
CA GLN A 45 7.95 -0.45 12.86
C GLN A 45 7.03 0.38 11.98
N VAL A 46 6.86 1.61 12.44
CA VAL A 46 6.26 2.72 11.71
C VAL A 46 7.00 2.98 10.39
N LEU A 47 6.29 3.18 9.28
CA LEU A 47 6.88 3.59 8.01
C LEU A 47 7.63 4.93 8.14
N SER A 48 8.75 5.06 7.45
CA SER A 48 9.51 6.31 7.38
C SER A 48 8.72 7.40 6.63
N ASN A 49 9.07 8.67 6.87
CA ASN A 49 8.42 9.78 6.18
C ASN A 49 8.69 9.76 4.67
N GLU A 50 9.91 9.40 4.27
CA GLU A 50 10.28 9.21 2.87
C GLU A 50 9.41 8.14 2.19
N CYS A 51 9.25 6.98 2.84
CA CYS A 51 8.36 5.93 2.35
C CYS A 51 6.92 6.40 2.21
N CYS A 52 6.44 7.22 3.16
CA CYS A 52 5.12 7.82 3.05
C CYS A 52 5.01 8.79 1.86
N HIS A 53 6.02 9.62 1.59
CA HIS A 53 6.03 10.49 0.42
C HIS A 53 5.94 9.68 -0.88
N ASP A 54 6.71 8.60 -0.99
CA ASP A 54 6.70 7.77 -2.19
C ASP A 54 5.41 6.96 -2.35
N LEU A 55 4.87 6.43 -1.25
CA LEU A 55 3.57 5.77 -1.26
C LEU A 55 2.44 6.72 -1.71
N LEU A 56 2.45 7.97 -1.27
CA LEU A 56 1.42 8.94 -1.66
C LEU A 56 1.49 9.33 -3.15
N LYS A 57 2.66 9.22 -3.80
CA LYS A 57 2.79 9.39 -5.26
C LYS A 57 2.03 8.30 -6.03
N ILE A 58 1.86 7.10 -5.46
CA ILE A 58 1.24 5.96 -6.11
C ILE A 58 -0.31 6.04 -6.12
N SER A 59 -0.93 7.07 -5.54
CA SER A 59 -2.38 7.24 -5.41
C SER A 59 -3.07 6.21 -4.50
N LYS A 60 -4.17 6.65 -3.88
CA LYS A 60 -4.92 5.85 -2.91
C LYS A 60 -5.51 4.58 -3.52
N ASP A 61 -6.13 4.72 -4.68
CA ASP A 61 -6.84 3.63 -5.34
C ASP A 61 -5.89 2.51 -5.79
N CYS A 62 -4.70 2.90 -6.22
CA CYS A 62 -3.65 1.97 -6.63
C CYS A 62 -3.12 1.15 -5.45
N TYR A 63 -2.81 1.82 -4.33
CA TYR A 63 -2.36 1.15 -3.12
C TYR A 63 -3.44 0.25 -2.51
N LEU A 64 -4.64 0.80 -2.27
CA LEU A 64 -5.71 0.03 -1.63
C LEU A 64 -6.27 -1.05 -2.54
N GLY A 65 -6.33 -0.81 -3.86
CA GLY A 65 -6.74 -1.81 -4.84
C GLY A 65 -5.77 -2.98 -4.90
N THR A 66 -4.47 -2.70 -4.89
CA THR A 66 -3.43 -3.74 -4.85
C THR A 66 -3.48 -4.53 -3.53
N ALA A 67 -3.69 -3.85 -2.39
CA ALA A 67 -3.89 -4.54 -1.12
C ALA A 67 -5.13 -5.44 -1.16
N GLN A 68 -6.24 -4.95 -1.70
CA GLN A 68 -7.50 -5.70 -1.80
C GLN A 68 -7.35 -6.95 -2.67
N ILE A 69 -6.73 -6.87 -3.85
CA ILE A 69 -6.55 -8.03 -4.74
C ILE A 69 -5.57 -9.04 -4.15
N THR A 70 -4.44 -8.60 -3.59
CA THR A 70 -3.48 -9.48 -2.92
C THR A 70 -4.13 -10.21 -1.75
N LEU A 71 -4.91 -9.52 -0.93
CA LEU A 71 -5.64 -10.10 0.20
C LEU A 71 -6.87 -10.91 -0.22
N SER A 72 -7.31 -10.85 -1.48
CA SER A 72 -8.36 -11.73 -2.01
C SER A 72 -7.78 -13.05 -2.55
N SER A 73 -6.46 -13.12 -2.74
CA SER A 73 -5.78 -14.34 -3.18
C SER A 73 -5.90 -15.45 -2.14
N TYR A 74 -5.79 -16.70 -2.60
CA TYR A 74 -5.85 -17.88 -1.73
C TYR A 74 -4.82 -17.84 -0.59
N GLU A 75 -3.63 -17.29 -0.87
CA GLU A 75 -2.52 -17.23 0.05
C GLU A 75 -2.78 -16.28 1.22
N TYR A 76 -3.44 -15.14 0.99
CA TYR A 76 -3.58 -14.09 2.01
C TYR A 76 -5.02 -13.84 2.47
N ARG A 77 -6.03 -14.52 1.91
CA ARG A 77 -7.44 -14.33 2.30
C ARG A 77 -7.73 -14.53 3.79
N PHE A 78 -6.93 -15.34 4.48
CA PHE A 78 -7.16 -15.64 5.90
C PHE A 78 -6.83 -14.47 6.84
N ILE A 79 -6.01 -13.52 6.38
CA ILE A 79 -5.64 -12.30 7.13
C ILE A 79 -6.31 -11.04 6.60
N ALA A 80 -7.07 -11.12 5.51
CA ALA A 80 -7.71 -9.98 4.85
C ALA A 80 -8.52 -9.11 5.82
N SER A 81 -9.22 -9.71 6.78
CA SER A 81 -10.03 -9.00 7.78
C SER A 81 -9.22 -8.07 8.68
N LYS A 82 -7.92 -8.33 8.86
CA LYS A 82 -7.00 -7.49 9.65
C LYS A 82 -6.18 -6.56 8.75
N ALA A 83 -5.68 -7.11 7.65
CA ALA A 83 -4.78 -6.40 6.75
C ALA A 83 -5.48 -5.28 5.97
N ILE A 84 -6.73 -5.45 5.52
CA ILE A 84 -7.45 -4.38 4.80
C ILE A 84 -7.65 -3.13 5.66
N PRO A 85 -8.16 -3.21 6.91
CA PRO A 85 -8.21 -2.05 7.81
C PRO A 85 -6.83 -1.44 8.06
N LYS A 86 -5.78 -2.26 8.22
CA LYS A 86 -4.42 -1.81 8.45
C LYS A 86 -3.87 -1.03 7.25
N SER A 87 -4.10 -1.48 6.01
CA SER A 87 -3.73 -0.72 4.80
C SER A 87 -4.37 0.66 4.79
N LYS A 88 -5.66 0.75 5.14
CA LYS A 88 -6.35 2.06 5.25
C LYS A 88 -5.72 2.95 6.32
N GLN A 89 -5.33 2.38 7.46
CA GLN A 89 -4.63 3.09 8.52
C GLN A 89 -3.28 3.63 8.04
N ILE A 90 -2.46 2.79 7.39
CA ILE A 90 -1.17 3.18 6.83
C ILE A 90 -1.32 4.38 5.89
N TRP A 91 -2.29 4.32 4.97
CA TRP A 91 -2.54 5.43 4.05
C TRP A 91 -2.85 6.73 4.79
N ASN A 92 -3.78 6.69 5.74
CA ASN A 92 -4.17 7.87 6.51
C ASN A 92 -3.03 8.43 7.36
N ASP A 93 -2.20 7.55 7.94
CA ASP A 93 -1.02 7.96 8.68
C ASP A 93 0.02 8.65 7.79
N CYS A 94 0.23 8.16 6.57
CA CYS A 94 1.12 8.81 5.61
C CYS A 94 0.60 10.16 5.16
N VAL A 95 -0.70 10.28 4.83
CA VAL A 95 -1.35 11.57 4.50
C VAL A 95 -1.11 12.58 5.62
N ARG A 96 -1.46 12.22 6.86
CA ARG A 96 -1.31 13.09 8.03
C ARG A 96 0.13 13.55 8.23
N ARG A 97 1.11 12.67 8.05
CA ARG A 97 2.54 13.01 8.24
C ARG A 97 3.05 13.97 7.19
N VAL A 98 2.72 13.72 5.93
CA VAL A 98 3.15 14.58 4.83
C VAL A 98 2.49 15.96 4.92
N GLU A 99 1.19 16.02 5.26
CA GLU A 99 0.49 17.29 5.52
C GLU A 99 1.13 18.07 6.69
N ASN A 100 1.45 17.39 7.79
CA ASN A 100 2.11 18.02 8.94
C ASN A 100 3.52 18.53 8.62
N GLN A 101 4.21 17.95 7.64
CA GLN A 101 5.51 18.47 7.17
C GLN A 101 5.34 19.70 6.27
N ILE A 102 4.30 19.75 5.44
CA ILE A 102 4.00 20.93 4.61
C ILE A 102 3.60 22.14 5.47
N GLY A 103 2.91 21.89 6.59
CA GLY A 103 2.56 22.91 7.58
C GLY A 103 3.69 23.34 8.51
N ASN A 104 4.85 22.68 8.47
CA ASN A 104 5.99 22.96 9.34
C ASN A 104 7.27 23.21 8.50
N PRO A 105 7.48 24.43 7.99
CA PRO A 105 8.80 24.78 7.50
C PRO A 105 9.73 24.79 8.72
N ILE A 106 10.85 24.05 8.63
CA ILE A 106 11.99 23.98 9.56
C ILE A 106 12.10 22.65 10.34
N ALA A 107 12.94 21.77 9.80
CA ALA A 107 14.02 21.10 10.55
C ALA A 107 15.07 20.49 9.59
N PHE A 108 15.39 21.16 8.48
CA PHE A 108 16.49 20.74 7.58
C PHE A 108 17.79 21.54 7.81
N GLU A 109 17.78 22.51 8.72
CA GLU A 109 18.98 23.20 9.18
C GLU A 109 19.30 22.73 10.60
N GLU A 110 20.05 21.64 10.75
CA GLU A 110 20.94 21.41 11.90
C GLU A 110 21.84 20.17 11.67
N LEU A 111 22.58 20.14 10.57
CA LEU A 111 23.78 19.30 10.42
C LEU A 111 24.81 20.05 9.54
N HIS A 112 25.34 21.14 10.11
CA HIS A 112 26.70 21.62 9.83
C HIS A 112 27.62 21.10 10.93
#